data_AF-A0A023BTB1-F1
#
_entry.id   AF-A0A023BTB1-F1
#
_cell.length_a   1.000
_cell.length_b   1.000
_cell.length_c   1.000
_cell.angle_alpha   90.00
_cell.angle_beta   90.00
_cell.angle_gamma   90.00
#
_symmetry.space_group_name_H-M   'P 1'
#
loop_
_entity.id
_entity.type
_entity.pdbx_description
1 polymer ?
#
loop_
_entity_poly.entity_id
_entity_poly.type
_entity_poly.pdbx_seq_one_letter_code
_entity_poly.pdbx_strand_id
1 'polypeptide(L)'
;MGTIAISAQPEDNHEDRRALRKEFYESLSESQKKELENKRELRKEQRKTMHASFTKEQLAIIENEDLSRKGKRKALKLTLSESQKEMHKNHRAIMKDKNEKFKASLSEAQLEQYEQLRKRKHRKERHRKRKD
;
A
#
# COMPACT_ATOMS: atom_id res chain seq x y z
N MET A 1 37.91 13.63 -5.94
CA MET A 1 37.05 13.02 -6.98
C MET A 1 36.60 11.65 -6.47
N GLY A 2 35.51 11.58 -5.71
CA GLY A 2 35.03 10.33 -5.10
C GLY A 2 34.00 9.65 -5.99
N THR A 3 34.27 8.40 -6.37
CA THR A 3 33.41 7.56 -7.21
C THR A 3 32.06 7.31 -6.51
N ILE A 4 30.97 7.81 -7.09
CA ILE A 4 29.60 7.46 -6.67
C ILE A 4 29.36 6.01 -7.12
N ALA A 5 29.36 5.09 -6.16
CA ALA A 5 28.89 3.73 -6.37
C ALA A 5 27.38 3.77 -6.60
N ILE A 6 26.98 3.80 -7.87
CA ILE A 6 25.61 3.57 -8.31
C ILE A 6 25.27 2.14 -7.93
N SER A 7 24.48 1.99 -6.86
CA SER A 7 23.88 0.73 -6.45
C SER A 7 22.94 0.26 -7.57
N ALA A 8 23.47 -0.54 -8.51
CA ALA A 8 22.70 -1.31 -9.46
C ALA A 8 21.80 -2.29 -8.68
N GLN A 9 20.54 -1.93 -8.50
CA GLN A 9 19.52 -2.89 -8.09
C GLN A 9 19.24 -3.78 -9.31
N PRO A 10 19.10 -5.12 -9.15
CA PRO A 10 18.77 -5.97 -10.27
C PRO A 10 17.36 -5.59 -10.77
N GLU A 11 17.30 -5.07 -12.00
CA GLU A 11 16.08 -4.62 -12.69
C GLU A 11 15.05 -5.75 -12.85
N ASP A 12 15.53 -7.01 -12.91
CA ASP A 12 14.75 -8.21 -13.22
C ASP A 12 13.48 -8.43 -12.38
N ASN A 13 13.38 -7.96 -11.12
CA ASN A 13 12.18 -8.24 -10.30
C ASN A 13 11.05 -7.20 -10.42
N HIS A 14 11.31 -6.02 -10.97
CA HIS A 14 10.32 -4.94 -11.02
C HIS A 14 9.43 -5.01 -12.26
N GLU A 15 10.00 -5.34 -13.41
CA GLU A 15 9.28 -5.50 -14.67
C GLU A 15 8.36 -6.72 -14.64
N ASP A 16 8.86 -7.87 -14.17
CA ASP A 16 8.07 -9.09 -13.97
C ASP A 16 6.81 -8.86 -13.13
N ARG A 17 6.93 -8.08 -12.05
CA ARG A 17 5.78 -7.79 -11.18
C ARG A 17 4.80 -6.84 -11.84
N ARG A 18 5.26 -5.94 -12.71
CA ARG A 18 4.40 -5.04 -13.47
C ARG A 18 3.64 -5.81 -14.53
N ALA A 19 4.31 -6.71 -15.25
CA ALA A 19 3.71 -7.63 -16.21
C ALA A 19 2.66 -8.52 -15.54
N LEU A 20 3.01 -9.21 -14.44
CA LEU A 20 2.08 -10.06 -13.70
C LEU A 20 0.84 -9.31 -13.18
N ARG A 21 0.99 -8.03 -12.81
CA ARG A 21 -0.15 -7.18 -12.42
C ARG A 21 -1.05 -6.85 -13.60
N LYS A 22 -0.45 -6.60 -14.77
CA LYS A 22 -1.17 -6.28 -16.00
C LYS A 22 -1.95 -7.50 -16.47
N GLU A 23 -1.30 -8.65 -16.57
CA GLU A 23 -1.92 -9.94 -16.92
C GLU A 23 -3.07 -10.28 -15.96
N PHE A 24 -2.85 -10.16 -14.65
CA PHE A 24 -3.92 -10.38 -13.67
C PHE A 24 -5.11 -9.45 -13.92
N TYR A 25 -4.87 -8.16 -14.16
CA TYR A 25 -5.95 -7.20 -14.41
C TYR A 25 -6.69 -7.48 -15.72
N GLU A 26 -5.99 -7.89 -16.77
CA GLU A 26 -6.57 -8.29 -18.06
C GLU A 26 -7.41 -9.56 -17.93
N SER A 27 -7.02 -10.47 -17.03
CA SER A 27 -7.79 -11.69 -16.76
C SER A 27 -9.12 -11.44 -16.02
N LEU A 28 -9.33 -10.26 -15.44
CA LEU A 28 -10.53 -9.94 -14.66
C LEU A 28 -11.73 -9.67 -15.56
N SER A 29 -12.91 -10.06 -15.10
CA SER A 29 -14.18 -9.64 -15.69
C SER A 29 -14.43 -8.15 -15.45
N GLU A 30 -15.34 -7.55 -16.23
CA GLU A 30 -15.74 -6.15 -16.05
C GLU A 30 -16.36 -5.88 -14.67
N SER A 31 -17.10 -6.84 -14.11
CA SER A 31 -17.65 -6.72 -12.75
C SER A 31 -16.54 -6.72 -11.70
N GLN A 32 -15.53 -7.60 -11.82
CA GLN A 32 -14.37 -7.65 -10.93
C GLN A 32 -13.51 -6.37 -11.04
N LYS A 33 -13.32 -5.83 -12.25
CA LYS A 33 -12.62 -4.55 -12.47
C LYS A 33 -13.36 -3.39 -11.79
N LYS A 34 -14.68 -3.33 -11.94
CA LYS A 34 -15.52 -2.32 -11.27
C LYS A 34 -15.42 -2.40 -9.74
N GLU A 35 -15.32 -3.61 -9.17
CA GLU A 35 -15.06 -3.77 -7.73
C GLU A 35 -13.70 -3.17 -7.29
N LEU A 36 -12.65 -3.32 -8.11
CA LEU A 36 -11.35 -2.71 -7.84
C LEU A 36 -11.37 -1.19 -7.93
N GLU A 37 -12.10 -0.62 -8.88
CA GLU A 37 -12.31 0.81 -9.03
C GLU A 37 -13.07 1.39 -7.83
N ASN A 38 -14.20 0.78 -7.46
CA ASN A 38 -14.97 1.16 -6.27
C ASN A 38 -14.09 1.14 -5.01
N LYS A 39 -13.23 0.12 -4.85
CA LYS A 39 -12.26 0.07 -3.73
C LYS A 39 -11.24 1.21 -3.79
N ARG A 40 -10.81 1.61 -4.99
CA ARG A 40 -9.87 2.73 -5.18
C ARG A 40 -10.52 4.06 -4.81
N GLU A 41 -11.77 4.28 -5.22
CA GLU A 41 -12.56 5.46 -4.90
C GLU A 41 -12.82 5.57 -3.41
N LEU A 42 -13.27 4.49 -2.77
CA LEU A 42 -13.49 4.45 -1.33
C LEU A 42 -12.23 4.80 -0.52
N ARG A 43 -11.03 4.41 -0.99
CA ARG A 43 -9.76 4.84 -0.37
C ARG A 43 -9.47 6.33 -0.61
N LYS A 44 -9.85 6.90 -1.75
CA LYS A 44 -9.70 8.34 -2.01
C LYS A 44 -10.61 9.14 -1.11
N GLU A 45 -11.88 8.75 -1.00
CA GLU A 45 -12.86 9.37 -0.13
C GLU A 45 -12.41 9.32 1.32
N GLN A 46 -12.00 8.14 1.81
CA GLN A 46 -11.47 8.01 3.17
C GLN A 46 -10.27 8.93 3.44
N ARG A 47 -9.38 9.09 2.47
CA ARG A 47 -8.25 10.02 2.63
C ARG A 47 -8.73 11.46 2.74
N LYS A 48 -9.72 11.85 1.94
CA LYS A 48 -10.32 13.19 2.00
C LYS A 48 -11.02 13.43 3.33
N THR A 49 -11.84 12.48 3.80
CA THR A 49 -12.57 12.60 5.07
C THR A 49 -11.62 12.65 6.26
N MET A 50 -10.60 11.80 6.27
CA MET A 50 -9.56 11.83 7.31
C MET A 50 -8.80 13.16 7.28
N HIS A 51 -8.39 13.63 6.10
CA HIS A 51 -7.67 14.90 5.97
C HIS A 51 -8.52 16.11 6.41
N ALA A 52 -9.81 16.11 6.07
CA ALA A 52 -10.74 17.15 6.51
C ALA A 52 -10.93 17.16 8.03
N SER A 53 -10.73 16.03 8.70
CA SER A 53 -10.80 15.94 10.16
C SER A 53 -9.53 16.41 10.87
N PHE A 54 -8.47 16.78 10.13
CA PHE A 54 -7.20 17.14 10.75
C PHE A 54 -7.22 18.48 11.47
N THR A 55 -6.59 18.52 12.64
CA THR A 55 -6.38 19.74 13.41
C THR A 55 -5.24 20.57 12.82
N LYS A 56 -5.12 21.83 13.24
CA LYS A 56 -4.00 22.71 12.84
C LYS A 56 -2.64 22.08 13.13
N GLU A 57 -2.49 21.43 14.29
CA GLU A 57 -1.26 20.73 14.67
C GLU A 57 -0.94 19.57 13.71
N GLN A 58 -1.96 18.79 13.33
CA GLN A 58 -1.80 17.68 12.39
C GLN A 58 -1.46 18.16 10.98
N LEU A 59 -2.06 19.26 10.52
CA LEU A 59 -1.73 19.89 9.24
C LEU A 59 -0.29 20.39 9.21
N ALA A 60 0.18 21.01 10.30
CA ALA A 60 1.57 21.44 10.42
C ALA A 60 2.57 20.26 10.30
N ILE A 61 2.25 19.09 10.87
CA ILE A 61 3.07 17.87 10.70
C ILE A 61 3.11 17.41 9.23
N ILE A 62 2.02 17.58 8.48
CA ILE A 62 1.93 17.18 7.07
C ILE A 62 2.74 18.12 6.19
N GLU A 63 2.72 19.41 6.48
CA GLU A 63 3.42 20.44 5.71
C GLU A 63 4.91 20.50 6.04
N ASN A 64 5.33 20.10 7.24
CA ASN A 64 6.73 20.12 7.68
C ASN A 64 7.69 19.44 6.70
N GLU A 65 8.58 20.17 6.05
CA GLU A 65 9.48 19.61 5.02
C GLU A 65 10.67 18.84 5.60
N ASP A 66 11.04 19.11 6.85
CA ASP A 66 12.15 18.45 7.55
C ASP A 66 11.85 16.98 7.87
N LEU A 67 10.56 16.64 8.00
CA LEU A 67 10.13 15.27 8.27
C LEU A 67 10.02 14.44 7.00
N SER A 68 10.76 13.34 6.96
CA SER A 68 10.52 12.29 5.96
C SER A 68 9.07 11.78 6.02
N ARG A 69 8.55 11.20 4.93
CA ARG A 69 7.21 10.58 4.89
C ARG A 69 6.95 9.60 6.04
N LYS A 70 7.97 8.83 6.45
CA LYS A 70 7.89 7.90 7.57
C LYS A 70 7.83 8.64 8.91
N GLY A 71 8.59 9.73 9.05
CA GLY A 71 8.56 10.64 10.18
C GLY A 71 7.18 11.28 10.37
N LYS A 72 6.64 11.92 9.32
CA LYS A 72 5.29 12.51 9.32
C LYS A 72 4.24 11.52 9.79
N ARG A 73 4.27 10.29 9.26
CA ARG A 73 3.33 9.23 9.67
C ARG A 73 3.45 8.85 11.15
N LYS A 74 4.66 8.79 11.69
CA LYS A 74 4.87 8.50 13.12
C LYS A 74 4.34 9.63 13.99
N ALA A 75 4.68 10.88 13.65
CA ALA A 75 4.25 12.06 14.37
C ALA A 75 2.71 12.20 14.34
N LEU A 76 2.09 12.10 13.16
CA LEU A 76 0.63 12.10 13.01
C LEU A 76 -0.05 11.02 13.85
N LYS A 77 0.53 9.81 13.92
CA LYS A 77 -0.06 8.71 14.68
C LYS A 77 -0.20 9.05 16.18
N LEU A 78 0.73 9.82 16.72
CA LEU A 78 0.70 10.23 18.14
C LEU A 78 -0.37 11.28 18.41
N THR A 79 -0.71 12.09 17.41
CA THR A 79 -1.66 13.20 17.54
C THR A 79 -3.08 12.84 17.12
N LEU A 80 -3.36 11.61 16.67
CA LEU A 80 -4.72 11.20 16.28
C LEU A 80 -5.69 11.19 17.47
N SER A 81 -6.86 11.81 17.28
CA SER A 81 -7.96 11.74 18.24
C SER A 81 -8.64 10.36 18.23
N GLU A 82 -9.43 10.06 19.26
CA GLU A 82 -10.20 8.80 19.32
C GLU A 82 -11.17 8.66 18.14
N SER A 83 -11.85 9.75 17.75
CA SER A 83 -12.73 9.75 16.57
C SER A 83 -11.97 9.41 15.27
N GLN A 84 -10.77 9.96 15.09
CA GLN A 84 -9.92 9.64 13.93
C GLN A 84 -9.42 8.20 13.97
N LYS A 85 -9.05 7.68 15.14
CA LYS A 85 -8.66 6.27 15.32
C LYS A 85 -9.82 5.33 14.98
N GLU A 86 -11.03 5.63 15.45
CA GLU A 86 -12.25 4.89 15.15
C GLU A 86 -12.54 4.90 13.63
N MET A 87 -12.44 6.07 12.99
CA MET A 87 -12.59 6.21 11.54
C MET A 87 -11.60 5.32 10.78
N HIS A 88 -10.35 5.26 11.24
CA HIS A 88 -9.31 4.41 10.65
C HIS A 88 -9.56 2.90 10.87
N LYS A 89 -10.12 2.52 12.03
CA LYS A 89 -10.51 1.14 12.36
C LYS A 89 -11.69 0.68 11.51
N ASN A 90 -12.73 1.51 11.40
CA ASN A 90 -13.92 1.24 10.59
C ASN A 90 -13.56 1.08 9.12
N HIS A 91 -12.74 1.99 8.58
CA HIS A 91 -12.27 1.86 7.20
C HIS A 91 -11.46 0.57 6.98
N ARG A 92 -10.62 0.17 7.94
CA ARG A 92 -9.87 -1.09 7.87
C ARG A 92 -10.80 -2.30 7.84
N ALA A 93 -11.87 -2.30 8.63
CA ALA A 93 -12.88 -3.37 8.61
C ALA A 93 -13.61 -3.44 7.26
N ILE A 94 -14.06 -2.30 6.74
CA ILE A 94 -14.72 -2.21 5.42
C ILE A 94 -13.79 -2.71 4.31
N MET A 95 -12.52 -2.30 4.32
CA MET A 95 -11.54 -2.76 3.34
C MET A 95 -11.27 -4.26 3.43
N LYS A 96 -11.32 -4.85 4.64
CA LYS A 96 -11.15 -6.29 4.83
C LYS A 96 -12.33 -7.05 4.20
N ASP A 97 -13.57 -6.66 4.53
CA ASP A 97 -14.78 -7.25 3.96
C ASP A 97 -14.80 -7.14 2.43
N LYS A 98 -14.54 -5.94 1.87
CA LYS A 98 -14.41 -5.73 0.42
C LYS A 98 -13.28 -6.53 -0.22
N ASN A 99 -12.27 -6.92 0.55
CA ASN A 99 -11.19 -7.76 0.03
C ASN A 99 -11.57 -9.24 0.05
N GLU A 100 -12.32 -9.69 1.05
CA GLU A 100 -12.83 -11.05 1.14
C GLU A 100 -13.89 -11.30 0.05
N LYS A 101 -14.81 -10.35 -0.16
CA LYS A 101 -15.78 -10.41 -1.26
C LYS A 101 -15.12 -10.47 -2.63
N PHE A 102 -14.13 -9.60 -2.87
CA PHE A 102 -13.37 -9.62 -4.12
C PHE A 102 -12.62 -10.95 -4.31
N LYS A 103 -12.04 -11.52 -3.24
CA LYS A 103 -11.37 -12.84 -3.34
C LYS A 103 -12.35 -13.96 -3.68
N ALA A 104 -13.54 -13.92 -3.09
CA ALA A 104 -14.60 -14.89 -3.34
C ALA A 104 -15.18 -14.78 -4.77
N SER A 105 -15.05 -13.62 -5.41
CA SER A 105 -15.47 -13.43 -6.80
C SER A 105 -14.43 -13.89 -7.83
N LEU A 106 -13.20 -14.22 -7.42
CA LEU A 106 -12.15 -14.71 -8.32
C LEU A 106 -12.31 -16.21 -8.63
N SER A 107 -11.94 -16.61 -9.85
CA SER A 107 -11.70 -18.02 -10.16
C SER A 107 -10.46 -18.55 -9.44
N GLU A 108 -10.29 -19.86 -9.36
CA GLU A 108 -9.11 -20.47 -8.73
C GLU A 108 -7.80 -19.98 -9.34
N ALA A 109 -7.72 -19.92 -10.67
CA ALA A 109 -6.55 -19.41 -11.39
C ALA A 109 -6.28 -17.92 -11.09
N GLN A 110 -7.32 -17.09 -11.08
CA GLN A 110 -7.19 -15.67 -10.73
C GLN A 110 -6.78 -15.49 -9.26
N LEU A 111 -7.31 -16.32 -8.35
CA LEU A 111 -6.98 -16.27 -6.93
C LEU A 111 -5.51 -16.64 -6.68
N GLU A 112 -4.98 -17.63 -7.39
CA GLU A 112 -3.57 -17.99 -7.31
C GLU A 112 -2.68 -16.83 -7.75
N GLN A 113 -2.96 -16.24 -8.92
CA GLN A 113 -2.25 -15.05 -9.42
C GLN A 113 -2.34 -13.89 -8.41
N TYR A 114 -3.53 -13.67 -7.84
CA TYR A 114 -3.74 -12.64 -6.82
C TYR A 114 -2.89 -12.86 -5.57
N GLU A 115 -2.76 -14.09 -5.09
CA GLU A 115 -1.91 -14.40 -3.94
C GLU A 115 -0.42 -14.28 -4.26
N GLN A 116 0.02 -14.68 -5.46
CA GLN A 116 1.38 -14.44 -5.94
C GLN A 116 1.71 -12.94 -5.96
N LEU A 117 0.78 -12.11 -6.42
CA LEU A 117 0.91 -10.65 -6.40
C LEU A 117 1.00 -10.06 -4.98
N ARG A 118 0.42 -10.73 -3.98
CA ARG A 118 0.44 -10.28 -2.57
C ARG A 118 1.65 -10.76 -1.78
N LYS A 119 2.27 -11.88 -2.17
CA LYS A 119 3.51 -12.35 -1.54
C LYS A 119 4.56 -11.23 -1.61
N ARG A 120 5.02 -10.78 -0.45
CA ARG A 120 6.22 -9.95 -0.32
C ARG A 120 7.38 -10.92 -0.27
N LYS A 121 8.26 -10.94 -1.29
CA LYS A 121 9.56 -11.62 -1.17
C LYS A 121 10.24 -11.02 0.05
N HIS A 122 10.32 -11.78 1.13
CA HIS A 122 11.11 -11.42 2.30
C HIS A 122 12.57 -11.37 1.84
N ARG A 123 13.14 -10.17 1.75
CA ARG A 123 14.57 -9.98 1.53
C ARG A 123 15.29 -10.35 2.84
N LYS A 124 15.37 -11.66 3.12
CA LYS A 124 16.01 -12.23 4.30
C LYS A 124 17.33 -12.90 3.91
N GLU A 125 18.11 -12.24 3.05
CA GLU A 125 19.45 -12.73 2.71
C GLU A 125 20.29 -11.53 2.27
N ARG A 126 21.55 -11.47 2.74
CA ARG A 126 22.56 -10.39 2.58
C ARG A 126 22.77 -9.38 3.73
N HIS A 127 22.50 -9.77 4.98
CA HIS A 127 23.23 -9.16 6.12
C HIS A 127 24.07 -10.16 6.93
N ARG A 128 24.26 -11.40 6.42
CA ARG A 128 25.09 -12.44 7.05
C ARG A 128 26.48 -12.63 6.43
N LYS A 129 26.92 -11.80 5.48
CA LYS A 129 28.29 -11.82 4.92
C LYS A 129 29.06 -10.51 5.18
N ARG A 130 28.95 -9.99 6.40
CA ARG A 130 29.85 -8.94 6.92
C ARG A 130 30.21 -9.33 8.35
N LYS A 131 31.12 -10.28 8.47
CA LYS A 131 32.00 -10.58 9.59
C LYS A 131 32.62 -11.95 9.28
N ASP A 132 33.62 -11.93 8.41
CA ASP A 132 34.90 -12.59 8.61
C ASP A 132 35.96 -11.55 8.21
#